data_AF-A0A9E0AR00-F1
#
_entry.id   AF-A0A9E0AR00-F1
#
_cell.length_a   1.000
_cell.length_b   1.000
_cell.length_c   1.000
_cell.angle_alpha   90.00
_cell.angle_beta   90.00
_cell.angle_gamma   90.00
#
_symmetry.space_group_name_H-M   'P 1'
#
loop_
_entity.id
_entity.type
_entity.pdbx_description
1 polymer ?
#
loop_
_entity_poly.entity_id
_entity_poly.type
_entity_poly.pdbx_seq_one_letter_code
_entity_poly.pdbx_strand_id
1 'polypeptide(L)'
;KQLTPVRLLRNRFSQAVEAAETRGATADELKELLGRARAKKGMFEGDMEEGELEIGQVAAAVRSIQPAGDIVRQVWEEFRQAQRRIAAMEV
;
A
#
# COMPACT_ATOMS: atom_id res chain seq x y z
N LYS A 1 0.81 -15.24 18.29
CA LYS A 1 1.18 -13.99 17.61
C LYS A 1 -0.08 -13.41 17.00
N GLN A 2 -0.43 -12.19 17.40
CA GLN A 2 -1.46 -11.39 16.75
C GLN A 2 -1.04 -11.12 15.30
N LEU A 3 -2.02 -10.94 14.42
CA LEU A 3 -1.77 -10.62 13.03
C LEU A 3 -1.13 -9.23 12.89
N THR A 4 -0.09 -9.14 12.07
CA THR A 4 0.57 -7.87 11.78
C THR A 4 -0.39 -6.99 10.98
N PRO A 5 -0.62 -5.73 11.36
CA PRO A 5 -1.43 -4.84 10.55
C PRO A 5 -0.75 -4.53 9.23
N VAL A 6 -1.47 -4.70 8.12
CA VAL A 6 -0.99 -4.45 6.75
C VAL A 6 -1.98 -3.54 6.04
N ARG A 7 -1.49 -2.55 5.29
CA ARG A 7 -2.31 -1.76 4.38
C ARG A 7 -2.22 -2.37 3.00
N LEU A 8 -3.37 -2.78 2.46
CA LEU A 8 -3.47 -3.33 1.12
C LEU A 8 -4.60 -2.68 0.30
N LEU A 9 -4.54 -2.88 -1.02
CA LEU A 9 -5.56 -2.44 -1.97
C LEU A 9 -6.91 -3.11 -1.63
N ARG A 10 -8.01 -2.38 -1.80
CA ARG A 10 -9.34 -2.99 -1.65
C ARG A 10 -9.58 -3.96 -2.80
N ASN A 11 -9.67 -5.25 -2.48
CA ASN A 11 -9.98 -6.34 -3.39
C ASN A 11 -10.79 -7.43 -2.67
N ARG A 12 -11.04 -8.57 -3.32
CA ARG A 12 -11.80 -9.67 -2.72
C ARG A 12 -11.14 -10.23 -1.47
N PHE A 13 -9.82 -10.40 -1.47
CA PHE A 13 -9.08 -10.84 -0.28
C PHE A 13 -9.22 -9.87 0.89
N SER A 14 -9.05 -8.55 0.66
CA SER A 14 -9.18 -7.54 1.71
C SER A 14 -10.58 -7.57 2.35
N GLN A 15 -11.62 -7.75 1.55
CA GLN A 15 -13.01 -7.83 2.03
C GLN A 15 -13.27 -9.10 2.84
N ALA A 16 -12.66 -10.23 2.45
CA ALA A 16 -12.77 -11.47 3.21
C ALA A 16 -12.11 -11.36 4.60
N VAL A 17 -10.97 -10.68 4.69
CA VAL A 17 -10.28 -10.38 5.95
C VAL A 17 -11.14 -9.45 6.81
N GLU A 18 -11.63 -8.33 6.24
CA GLU A 18 -12.49 -7.38 6.94
C GLU A 18 -13.77 -8.05 7.48
N ALA A 19 -14.40 -8.93 6.69
CA ALA A 19 -15.57 -9.69 7.13
C ALA A 19 -15.24 -10.70 8.23
N ALA A 20 -14.04 -11.30 8.22
CA ALA A 20 -13.57 -12.20 9.26
C ALA A 20 -13.28 -11.47 10.58
N GLU A 21 -12.62 -10.32 10.51
CA GLU A 21 -12.39 -9.48 11.69
C GLU A 21 -13.71 -8.96 12.27
N THR A 22 -14.64 -8.51 11.42
CA THR A 22 -15.95 -7.98 11.84
C THR A 22 -16.80 -9.02 12.58
N ARG A 23 -16.73 -10.30 12.19
CA ARG A 23 -17.45 -11.39 12.88
C ARG A 23 -16.74 -11.88 14.15
N GLY A 24 -15.57 -11.32 14.50
CA GLY A 24 -14.78 -11.74 15.65
C GLY A 24 -14.02 -13.05 15.43
N ALA A 25 -13.54 -13.30 14.20
CA ALA A 25 -12.75 -14.50 13.90
C ALA A 25 -11.51 -14.59 14.80
N THR A 26 -11.17 -15.82 15.17
CA THR A 26 -10.01 -16.14 15.98
C THR A 26 -8.71 -15.89 15.22
N ALA A 27 -7.61 -15.77 15.97
CA ALA A 27 -6.29 -15.62 15.37
C ALA A 27 -5.89 -16.79 14.46
N ASP A 28 -6.44 -17.99 14.67
CA ASP A 28 -6.13 -19.16 13.84
C ASP A 28 -6.93 -19.17 12.54
N GLU A 29 -8.23 -18.80 12.58
CA GLU A 29 -9.03 -18.60 11.36
C GLU A 29 -8.45 -17.52 10.46
N LEU A 30 -7.97 -16.41 11.04
CA LEU A 30 -7.35 -15.35 10.25
C LEU A 30 -6.00 -15.80 9.66
N LYS A 31 -5.19 -16.59 10.40
CA LYS A 31 -3.96 -17.17 9.84
C LYS A 31 -4.25 -18.11 8.68
N GLU A 32 -5.28 -18.93 8.79
CA GLU A 32 -5.71 -19.82 7.72
C GLU A 32 -6.16 -19.03 6.48
N LEU A 33 -6.92 -17.94 6.69
CA LEU A 33 -7.34 -17.03 5.62
C LEU A 33 -6.15 -16.37 4.92
N LEU A 34 -5.16 -15.87 5.66
CA LEU A 34 -3.93 -15.33 5.07
C LEU A 34 -3.15 -16.40 4.32
N GLY A 35 -3.16 -17.65 4.78
CA GLY A 35 -2.44 -18.73 4.12
C GLY A 35 -0.93 -18.46 4.02
N ARG A 36 -0.32 -18.86 2.91
CA ARG A 36 1.11 -18.66 2.64
C ARG A 36 1.33 -17.93 1.33
N ALA A 37 2.35 -17.08 1.29
CA ALA A 37 2.84 -16.40 0.08
C ALA A 37 1.82 -15.53 -0.66
N ARG A 38 0.79 -15.00 0.01
CA ARG A 38 -0.20 -14.11 -0.63
C ARG A 38 0.40 -12.81 -1.15
N ALA A 39 1.39 -12.24 -0.46
CA ALA A 39 2.13 -11.08 -0.97
C ALA A 39 2.80 -11.37 -2.33
N LYS A 40 3.40 -12.56 -2.50
CA LYS A 40 3.94 -12.99 -3.80
C LYS A 40 2.82 -13.13 -4.84
N LYS A 41 1.72 -13.76 -4.46
CA LYS A 41 0.56 -13.97 -5.32
C LYS A 41 -0.01 -12.66 -5.88
N GLY A 42 -0.11 -11.63 -5.03
CA GLY A 42 -0.52 -10.28 -5.44
C GLY A 42 0.58 -9.53 -6.19
N MET A 43 1.69 -9.23 -5.50
CA MET A 43 2.72 -8.30 -5.98
C MET A 43 3.55 -8.83 -7.15
N PHE A 44 3.84 -10.14 -7.17
CA PHE A 44 4.74 -10.73 -8.16
C PHE A 44 3.98 -11.46 -9.26
N GLU A 45 2.96 -12.23 -8.90
CA GLU A 45 2.18 -13.05 -9.85
C GLU A 45 1.00 -12.26 -10.46
N GLY A 46 0.66 -11.09 -9.89
CA GLY A 46 -0.33 -10.18 -10.45
C GLY A 46 -1.79 -10.59 -10.19
N ASP A 47 -2.06 -11.42 -9.18
CA ASP A 47 -3.44 -11.74 -8.79
C ASP A 47 -4.07 -10.55 -8.06
N MET A 48 -4.91 -9.81 -8.80
CA MET A 48 -5.55 -8.60 -8.30
C MET A 48 -6.68 -8.87 -7.30
N GLU A 49 -7.24 -10.08 -7.27
CA GLU A 49 -8.44 -10.42 -6.52
C GLU A 49 -8.10 -11.12 -5.19
N GLU A 50 -7.26 -12.15 -5.28
CA GLU A 50 -6.93 -13.04 -4.16
C GLU A 50 -5.54 -12.76 -3.58
N GLY A 51 -4.76 -11.89 -4.23
CA GLY A 51 -3.45 -11.46 -3.78
C GLY A 51 -3.50 -10.45 -2.63
N GLU A 52 -2.46 -10.46 -1.81
CA GLU A 52 -2.20 -9.41 -0.83
C GLU A 52 -1.40 -8.29 -1.51
N LEU A 53 -2.09 -7.23 -1.90
CA LEU A 53 -1.54 -6.11 -2.68
C LEU A 53 -1.20 -4.94 -1.76
N GLU A 54 -0.02 -4.97 -1.15
CA GLU A 54 0.43 -3.91 -0.24
C GLU A 54 0.61 -2.58 -0.97
N ILE A 55 -0.12 -1.54 -0.54
CA ILE A 55 -0.08 -0.22 -1.19
C ILE A 55 -0.39 0.92 -0.24
N GLY A 56 0.36 2.02 -0.36
CA GLY A 56 0.12 3.26 0.39
C GLY A 56 -1.02 4.10 -0.20
N GLN A 57 -1.65 4.93 0.62
CA GLN A 57 -2.70 5.86 0.15
C GLN A 57 -2.21 6.84 -0.92
N VAL A 58 -0.92 7.19 -0.89
CA VAL A 58 -0.28 8.08 -1.87
C VAL A 58 -0.29 7.51 -3.30
N ALA A 59 -0.56 6.21 -3.47
CA ALA A 59 -0.62 5.59 -4.80
C ALA A 59 -1.63 6.25 -5.75
N ALA A 60 -2.70 6.88 -5.23
CA ALA A 60 -3.65 7.64 -6.03
C ALA A 60 -3.02 8.86 -6.77
N ALA A 61 -1.86 9.34 -6.31
CA ALA A 61 -1.09 10.41 -6.95
C ALA A 61 -0.17 9.91 -8.06
N VAL A 62 0.08 8.59 -8.15
CA VAL A 62 0.98 8.01 -9.16
C VAL A 62 0.22 7.86 -10.48
N ARG A 63 0.67 8.60 -11.51
CA ARG A 63 0.01 8.66 -12.84
C ARG A 63 0.87 8.15 -13.99
N SER A 64 2.13 7.84 -13.72
CA SER A 64 3.10 7.42 -14.73
C SER A 64 4.11 6.48 -14.10
N ILE A 65 4.61 5.53 -14.89
CA ILE A 65 5.75 4.70 -14.52
C ILE A 65 7.01 5.51 -14.82
N GLN A 66 7.92 5.60 -13.85
CA GLN A 66 9.18 6.35 -13.98
C GLN A 66 10.36 5.50 -13.51
N PRO A 67 11.56 5.68 -14.10
CA PRO A 67 12.79 5.13 -13.55
C PRO A 67 13.03 5.62 -12.12
N ALA A 68 13.59 4.76 -11.26
CA ALA A 68 13.85 5.10 -9.86
C ALA A 68 14.72 6.36 -9.69
N GLY A 69 15.71 6.55 -10.55
CA GLY A 69 16.57 7.74 -10.52
C GLY A 69 15.82 9.04 -10.82
N ASP A 70 14.79 8.99 -11.66
CA ASP A 70 13.99 10.15 -12.01
C ASP A 70 13.03 10.50 -10.88
N ILE A 71 12.43 9.49 -10.22
CA ILE A 71 11.59 9.69 -9.02
C ILE A 71 12.37 10.42 -7.92
N VAL A 72 13.57 9.94 -7.58
CA VAL A 72 14.40 10.55 -6.52
C VAL A 72 14.78 11.98 -6.88
N ARG A 73 15.15 12.22 -8.14
CA ARG A 73 15.48 13.56 -8.64
C ARG A 73 14.29 14.51 -8.57
N GLN A 74 13.13 14.07 -9.06
CA GLN A 74 11.89 14.83 -9.02
C GLN A 74 11.53 15.23 -7.58
N VAL A 75 11.54 14.28 -6.64
CA VAL A 75 11.25 14.53 -5.22
C VAL A 75 12.20 15.59 -4.64
N TRP A 76 13.49 15.51 -4.94
CA TRP A 76 14.47 16.49 -4.46
C TRP A 76 14.26 17.88 -5.05
N GLU A 77 13.99 17.97 -6.35
CA GLU A 77 13.73 19.23 -7.03
C GLU A 77 12.44 19.89 -6.53
N GLU A 78 11.36 19.12 -6.39
CA GLU A 78 10.07 19.58 -5.84
C GLU A 78 10.23 20.08 -4.40
N PHE A 79 11.02 19.40 -3.57
CA PHE A 79 11.35 19.86 -2.22
C PHE A 79 12.05 21.23 -2.24
N ARG A 80 13.10 21.40 -3.06
CA ARG A 80 13.81 22.69 -3.17
C ARG A 80 12.90 23.81 -3.69
N GLN A 81 12.01 23.49 -4.62
CA GLN A 81 11.01 24.44 -5.11
C GLN A 81 10.02 24.84 -4.02
N ALA A 82 9.53 23.87 -3.23
CA ALA A 82 8.66 24.13 -2.09
C ALA A 82 9.35 25.00 -1.03
N GLN A 83 10.62 24.71 -0.70
CA GLN A 83 11.42 25.49 0.23
C GLN A 83 11.54 26.96 -0.20
N ARG A 84 11.88 27.20 -1.47
CA ARG A 84 11.98 28.58 -2.02
C ARG A 84 10.64 29.30 -1.99
N ARG A 85 9.54 28.60 -2.35
CA ARG A 85 8.19 29.17 -2.32
C ARG A 85 7.84 29.62 -0.91
N ILE A 86 8.03 28.75 0.10
CA ILE A 86 7.73 29.07 1.49
C ILE A 86 8.60 30.24 1.99
N ALA A 87 9.89 30.26 1.66
CA ALA A 87 10.78 31.35 2.06
C ALA A 87 10.43 32.71 1.44
N ALA A 88 9.74 32.71 0.29
CA ALA A 88 9.28 33.91 -0.40
C ALA A 88 7.85 34.33 -0.02
N MET A 89 7.17 33.59 0.87
CA MET A 89 5.87 34.00 1.38
C MET A 89 6.07 35.13 2.38
N GLU A 90 5.62 36.34 2.02
CA GLU A 90 5.45 37.42 2.99
C GLU A 90 4.26 37.07 3.90
N VAL A 91 4.46 37.24 5.21
CA VAL A 91 3.43 37.07 6.25
C VAL A 91 2.56 38.32 6.32
#